data_AF-A0A378JLL7-F1
#
_entry.id   AF-A0A378JLL7-F1
#
_cell.length_a   1.000
_cell.length_b   1.000
_cell.length_c   1.000
_cell.angle_alpha   90.00
_cell.angle_beta   90.00
_cell.angle_gamma   90.00
#
_symmetry.space_group_name_H-M   'P 1'
#
loop_
_entity.id
_entity.type
_entity.pdbx_description
1 polymer ?
#
loop_
_entity_poly.entity_id
_entity_poly.type
_entity_poly.pdbx_seq_one_letter_code
_entity_poly.pdbx_strand_id
1 'polypeptide(L)'
;MHDHIIISSFKKILNLISKQPDSYTSSSLLNQSKNSQILKISRPLCIASSGGSGHISAMMGIIDTLKASNNPVVFPQYQAKLIGRKPKSFKSKLVRLWIHLSSIAGIGYLINKLLHFFGVLELPDEKQFLQEMKKIERNEKDPNNPTQGRQRPYVDFLLDVHPQGYESVAVVNVLHRQERFDDIKWLVKHKNLNTQLYYKEIYNYFFNLLIQAAEQGQAYTEIISTQPTELGLLCDVVIAYNKYINEKNKNRTHLLTPISIHQYLTDLPTTGCEHFLSTLAKLTPNQKAQMHVYAVNFHLPTVWPFIGQDKDFQGIHNIKPHQNPMIRAAFKNKSLINYLDKSQKFNLEIELNSENSSLNQTSNSIIDNIVIPPHAKVASIMLSSVATEASIDYVQELLKNNYDKIFLFGGLQDHIYQKIQAIIASYPPHERDSVASRIVCLGKQNDTNIAPIMVRSNCIVIRGGGLSVMEQMAIPHHPNQVVFIHDAINIDSNKKQNGLSWEDGNTNELIDFLSSLNIFVKRTSPQRFSNDLCLSATKELLIDPNDKPCLEPALSLHDNHASSSSSNIPIIDKAKKFFTLSKSCFNFFSLFSPGAPIKTEMKDAAECASYKIELI
;
A
#
# COMPACT_ATOMS: atom_id res chain seq x y z
N MET A 1 -6.98 -37.89 -13.50
CA MET A 1 -5.53 -38.15 -13.70
C MET A 1 -4.73 -36.86 -13.97
N HIS A 2 -5.24 -35.71 -13.52
CA HIS A 2 -4.63 -34.39 -13.67
C HIS A 2 -4.73 -33.56 -12.37
N ASP A 3 -4.66 -34.23 -11.21
CA ASP A 3 -4.78 -33.60 -9.88
C ASP A 3 -3.50 -33.68 -9.02
N HIS A 4 -2.37 -34.15 -9.57
CA HIS A 4 -1.18 -34.44 -8.77
C HIS A 4 0.03 -33.51 -8.95
N ILE A 5 -0.05 -32.49 -9.82
CA ILE A 5 1.14 -31.67 -10.16
C ILE A 5 1.11 -30.26 -9.54
N ILE A 6 -0.06 -29.69 -9.24
CA ILE A 6 -0.17 -28.36 -8.61
C ILE A 6 -0.26 -28.44 -7.08
N ILE A 7 -0.81 -29.54 -6.54
CA ILE A 7 -0.96 -29.76 -5.10
C ILE A 7 0.37 -30.15 -4.42
N SER A 8 1.34 -30.73 -5.14
CA SER A 8 2.60 -31.22 -4.53
C SER A 8 3.61 -30.10 -4.22
N SER A 9 3.65 -29.04 -5.02
CA SER A 9 4.55 -27.89 -4.80
C SER A 9 4.08 -26.99 -3.66
N PHE A 10 2.76 -26.80 -3.49
CA PHE A 10 2.19 -26.01 -2.38
C PHE A 10 2.15 -26.79 -1.05
N LYS A 11 1.87 -28.11 -1.07
CA LYS A 11 1.94 -28.94 0.16
C LYS A 11 3.37 -29.11 0.67
N LYS A 12 4.39 -29.11 -0.19
CA LYS A 12 5.81 -29.15 0.26
C LYS A 12 6.24 -27.87 0.96
N ILE A 13 5.77 -26.70 0.52
CA ILE A 13 6.06 -25.42 1.16
C ILE A 13 5.40 -25.34 2.55
N LEU A 14 4.16 -25.84 2.69
CA LEU A 14 3.47 -25.89 3.98
C LEU A 14 4.03 -26.97 4.93
N ASN A 15 4.46 -28.13 4.42
CA ASN A 15 5.04 -29.20 5.23
C ASN A 15 6.50 -28.93 5.67
N LEU A 16 7.22 -28.03 5.00
CA LEU A 16 8.56 -27.61 5.44
C LEU A 16 8.53 -26.62 6.62
N ILE A 17 7.37 -26.02 6.90
CA ILE A 17 7.17 -25.09 8.02
C ILE A 17 6.76 -25.85 9.31
N SER A 18 6.29 -27.09 9.20
CA SER A 18 5.86 -27.93 10.32
C SER A 18 6.53 -29.30 10.32
N LYS A 19 7.69 -29.43 10.97
CA LYS A 19 8.04 -30.60 11.82
C LYS A 19 9.47 -30.52 12.38
N GLN A 20 9.58 -30.66 13.70
CA GLN A 20 10.71 -31.29 14.37
C GLN A 20 10.57 -32.83 14.28
N PRO A 21 11.66 -33.60 14.49
CA PRO A 21 11.80 -34.96 13.98
C PRO A 21 11.20 -35.99 14.93
N ASP A 22 10.72 -37.11 14.38
CA ASP A 22 11.08 -38.43 14.89
C ASP A 22 10.82 -39.57 13.88
N SER A 23 11.83 -40.44 13.84
CA SER A 23 11.92 -41.86 13.48
C SER A 23 11.45 -42.44 12.13
N TYR A 24 12.41 -43.18 11.56
CA TYR A 24 12.46 -44.07 10.40
C TYR A 24 11.37 -45.16 10.27
N THR A 25 11.01 -45.53 9.03
CA THR A 25 11.48 -46.79 8.38
C THR A 25 11.13 -46.88 6.88
N SER A 26 12.15 -47.35 6.14
CA SER A 26 12.26 -48.05 4.83
C SER A 26 10.98 -48.71 4.26
N SER A 27 10.76 -48.96 2.96
CA SER A 27 11.60 -49.04 1.73
C SER A 27 10.69 -49.43 0.54
N SER A 28 11.22 -49.33 -0.68
CA SER A 28 10.66 -49.74 -2.00
C SER A 28 9.69 -48.71 -2.60
N LEU A 29 9.90 -48.15 -3.80
CA LEU A 29 10.39 -48.74 -5.05
C LEU A 29 11.26 -47.73 -5.82
N LEU A 30 12.53 -48.11 -6.01
CA LEU A 30 13.37 -47.64 -7.11
C LEU A 30 12.88 -48.31 -8.40
N ASN A 31 12.42 -47.50 -9.35
CA ASN A 31 12.67 -47.63 -10.79
C ASN A 31 11.51 -47.01 -11.57
N GLN A 32 11.58 -45.70 -11.81
CA GLN A 32 11.09 -45.13 -13.06
C GLN A 32 11.73 -43.76 -13.29
N SER A 33 12.28 -43.60 -14.48
CA SER A 33 12.58 -42.32 -15.12
C SER A 33 13.71 -41.50 -14.50
N LYS A 34 14.94 -41.89 -14.83
CA LYS A 34 16.02 -40.94 -15.17
C LYS A 34 15.58 -40.08 -16.36
N ASN A 35 14.69 -39.13 -16.13
CA ASN A 35 14.64 -37.90 -16.91
C ASN A 35 15.11 -36.84 -15.94
N SER A 36 16.31 -36.33 -16.20
CA SER A 36 16.81 -35.09 -15.65
C SER A 36 15.69 -34.07 -15.67
N GLN A 37 15.08 -33.82 -14.50
CA GLN A 37 14.29 -32.64 -14.24
C GLN A 37 15.25 -31.48 -14.46
N ILE A 38 15.31 -30.97 -15.69
CA ILE A 38 15.84 -29.64 -15.94
C ILE A 38 15.01 -28.77 -15.00
N LEU A 39 15.64 -28.31 -13.92
CA LEU A 39 15.04 -27.39 -12.98
C LEU A 39 14.48 -26.24 -13.81
N LYS A 40 13.15 -26.20 -13.94
CA LYS A 40 12.48 -25.18 -14.74
C LYS A 40 12.69 -23.85 -14.00
N ILE A 41 13.61 -23.05 -14.52
CA ILE A 41 13.92 -21.73 -13.99
C ILE A 41 12.65 -20.89 -14.07
N SER A 42 12.16 -20.40 -12.92
CA SER A 42 11.06 -19.43 -12.91
C SER A 42 11.57 -18.07 -13.36
N ARG A 43 10.80 -17.39 -14.21
CA ARG A 43 11.08 -16.04 -14.70
C ARG A 43 9.79 -15.22 -14.62
N PRO A 44 9.44 -14.69 -13.44
CA PRO A 44 8.23 -13.91 -13.28
C PRO A 44 8.39 -12.52 -13.90
N LEU A 45 7.32 -12.02 -14.53
CA LEU A 45 7.16 -10.60 -14.81
C LEU A 45 6.54 -9.92 -13.59
N CYS A 46 7.34 -9.15 -12.86
CA CYS A 46 6.89 -8.43 -11.67
C CYS A 46 6.32 -7.05 -12.03
N ILE A 47 5.09 -6.77 -11.63
CA ILE A 47 4.38 -5.49 -11.88
C ILE A 47 3.99 -4.85 -10.53
N ALA A 48 4.52 -3.67 -10.26
CA ALA A 48 4.21 -2.87 -9.08
C ALA A 48 3.73 -1.46 -9.50
N SER A 49 3.44 -0.60 -8.53
CA SER A 49 2.94 0.75 -8.82
C SER A 49 3.35 1.77 -7.78
N SER A 50 3.80 2.92 -8.25
CA SER A 50 4.11 4.08 -7.40
C SER A 50 2.87 4.80 -6.84
N GLY A 51 1.65 4.35 -7.12
CA GLY A 51 0.40 5.00 -6.67
C GLY A 51 0.19 4.99 -5.15
N GLY A 52 1.04 4.26 -4.42
CA GLY A 52 1.21 4.28 -2.98
C GLY A 52 2.48 3.50 -2.63
N SER A 53 3.27 3.95 -1.66
CA SER A 53 4.57 3.32 -1.33
C SER A 53 4.45 1.85 -0.91
N GLY A 54 3.24 1.40 -0.55
CA GLY A 54 2.93 0.02 -0.21
C GLY A 54 3.14 -0.97 -1.35
N HIS A 55 2.73 -0.67 -2.58
CA HIS A 55 2.75 -1.69 -3.66
C HIS A 55 4.15 -2.09 -4.10
N ILE A 56 5.07 -1.13 -4.18
CA ILE A 56 6.48 -1.39 -4.51
C ILE A 56 7.15 -2.15 -3.37
N SER A 57 6.91 -1.72 -2.11
CA SER A 57 7.45 -2.42 -0.94
C SER A 57 6.96 -3.86 -0.88
N ALA A 58 5.68 -4.09 -1.19
CA ALA A 58 5.08 -5.42 -1.27
C ALA A 58 5.74 -6.29 -2.35
N MET A 59 5.95 -5.72 -3.54
CA MET A 59 6.62 -6.43 -4.63
C MET A 59 8.06 -6.81 -4.26
N MET A 60 8.80 -5.90 -3.64
CA MET A 60 10.15 -6.20 -3.17
C MET A 60 10.16 -7.32 -2.13
N GLY A 61 9.21 -7.32 -1.17
CA GLY A 61 9.04 -8.42 -0.22
C GLY A 61 8.80 -9.77 -0.89
N ILE A 62 7.96 -9.80 -1.94
CA ILE A 62 7.70 -11.03 -2.71
C ILE A 62 8.97 -11.48 -3.44
N ILE A 63 9.68 -10.56 -4.10
CA ILE A 63 10.93 -10.86 -4.81
C ILE A 63 11.97 -11.44 -3.85
N ASP A 64 12.15 -10.84 -2.67
CA ASP A 64 13.12 -11.30 -1.68
C ASP A 64 12.74 -12.68 -1.13
N THR A 65 11.44 -12.92 -0.89
CA THR A 65 10.92 -14.24 -0.48
C THR A 65 11.17 -15.31 -1.54
N LEU A 66 10.99 -14.99 -2.82
CA LEU A 66 11.24 -15.91 -3.93
C LEU A 66 12.73 -16.18 -4.13
N LYS A 67 13.60 -15.16 -3.99
CA LYS A 67 15.06 -15.32 -4.04
C LYS A 67 15.60 -16.18 -2.90
N ALA A 68 15.00 -16.09 -1.72
CA ALA A 68 15.36 -16.91 -0.57
C ALA A 68 14.89 -18.38 -0.70
N SER A 69 14.04 -18.69 -1.69
CA SER A 69 13.61 -20.07 -1.94
C SER A 69 14.70 -20.89 -2.62
N ASN A 70 14.72 -22.21 -2.39
CA ASN A 70 15.67 -23.12 -3.03
C ASN A 70 15.43 -23.32 -4.55
N ASN A 71 14.46 -22.61 -5.15
CA ASN A 71 14.12 -22.73 -6.56
C ASN A 71 14.92 -21.69 -7.37
N PRO A 72 15.46 -22.06 -8.54
CA PRO A 72 16.11 -21.09 -9.41
C PRO A 72 15.06 -20.13 -9.99
N VAL A 73 15.16 -18.86 -9.59
CA VAL A 73 14.32 -17.77 -10.09
C VAL A 73 15.21 -16.69 -10.70
N VAL A 74 14.86 -16.21 -11.89
CA VAL A 74 15.53 -15.11 -12.57
C VAL A 74 14.56 -13.95 -12.67
N PHE A 75 14.93 -12.81 -12.09
CA PHE A 75 14.17 -11.55 -12.19
C PHE A 75 14.80 -10.65 -13.27
N PRO A 76 14.15 -10.49 -14.44
CA PRO A 76 14.62 -9.56 -15.45
C PRO A 76 14.70 -8.14 -14.88
N GLN A 77 15.68 -7.38 -15.37
CA GLN A 77 15.86 -5.99 -14.97
C GLN A 77 15.23 -5.05 -16.01
N TYR A 78 14.49 -4.07 -15.52
CA TYR A 78 13.80 -3.07 -16.32
C TYR A 78 14.37 -1.69 -16.04
N GLN A 79 14.69 -0.96 -17.10
CA GLN A 79 15.13 0.41 -16.99
C GLN A 79 13.94 1.33 -16.69
N ALA A 80 14.01 2.07 -15.58
CA ALA A 80 12.98 3.05 -15.23
C ALA A 80 12.82 4.10 -16.33
N LYS A 81 11.57 4.44 -16.69
CA LYS A 81 11.32 5.53 -17.65
C LYS A 81 11.36 6.87 -16.93
N LEU A 82 12.38 7.66 -17.25
CA LEU A 82 12.47 9.06 -16.81
C LEU A 82 11.42 9.93 -17.48
N ILE A 83 10.95 10.96 -16.77
CA ILE A 83 9.91 11.87 -17.24
C ILE A 83 10.26 12.55 -18.58
N GLY A 84 11.52 12.95 -18.76
CA GLY A 84 11.99 13.59 -20.00
C GLY A 84 11.95 12.67 -21.22
N ARG A 85 11.89 11.35 -21.01
CA ARG A 85 11.79 10.34 -22.07
C ARG A 85 10.35 9.87 -22.32
N LYS A 86 9.37 10.33 -21.55
CA LYS A 86 7.96 10.03 -21.81
C LYS A 86 7.45 10.84 -23.00
N PRO A 87 6.57 10.25 -23.84
CA PRO A 87 5.92 11.00 -24.90
C PRO A 87 5.16 12.18 -24.31
N LYS A 88 5.33 13.36 -24.91
CA LYS A 88 4.65 14.58 -24.47
C LYS A 88 3.15 14.43 -24.71
N SER A 89 2.40 14.09 -23.67
CA SER A 89 0.94 14.06 -23.72
C SER A 89 0.36 15.48 -23.61
N PHE A 90 -0.54 15.85 -24.52
CA PHE A 90 -1.29 17.12 -24.42
C PHE A 90 -2.02 17.22 -23.08
N LYS A 91 -2.54 16.10 -22.56
CA LYS A 91 -3.21 16.06 -21.25
C LYS A 91 -2.25 16.26 -20.08
N SER A 92 -1.01 15.76 -20.17
CA SER A 92 0.03 16.07 -19.15
C SER A 92 0.30 17.57 -19.08
N LYS A 93 0.42 18.25 -20.24
CA LYS A 93 0.55 19.71 -20.29
C LYS A 93 -0.65 20.42 -19.68
N LEU A 94 -1.87 19.94 -19.96
CA LEU A 94 -3.09 20.49 -19.39
C LEU A 94 -3.14 20.34 -17.87
N VAL A 95 -2.82 19.16 -17.32
CA VAL A 95 -2.77 18.96 -15.86
C VAL A 95 -1.82 19.95 -15.21
N ARG A 96 -0.63 20.14 -15.77
CA ARG A 96 0.34 21.12 -15.26
C ARG A 96 -0.15 22.56 -15.37
N LEU A 97 -0.80 22.92 -16.48
CA LEU A 97 -1.39 24.24 -16.66
C LEU A 97 -2.49 24.49 -15.62
N TRP A 98 -3.34 23.49 -15.36
CA TRP A 98 -4.40 23.63 -14.36
C TRP A 98 -3.86 23.76 -12.94
N ILE A 99 -2.82 23.00 -12.59
CA ILE A 99 -2.11 23.14 -11.31
C ILE A 99 -1.47 24.53 -11.19
N HIS A 100 -0.89 25.05 -12.28
CA HIS A 100 -0.35 26.41 -12.31
C HIS A 100 -1.47 27.45 -12.08
N LEU A 101 -2.57 27.37 -12.83
CA LEU A 101 -3.70 28.29 -12.70
C LEU A 101 -4.34 28.23 -11.31
N SER A 102 -4.46 27.05 -10.70
CA SER A 102 -4.99 26.88 -9.34
C SER A 102 -4.06 27.44 -8.26
N SER A 103 -2.79 27.70 -8.58
CA SER A 103 -1.80 28.22 -7.64
C SER A 103 -1.65 29.75 -7.69
N ILE A 104 -2.27 30.42 -8.67
CA ILE A 104 -2.24 31.89 -8.79
C ILE A 104 -3.19 32.51 -7.76
N ALA A 105 -2.71 33.45 -6.95
CA ALA A 105 -3.53 34.14 -5.96
C ALA A 105 -4.79 34.80 -6.60
N GLY A 106 -5.96 34.65 -5.95
CA GLY A 106 -7.25 35.12 -6.46
C GLY A 106 -7.90 34.19 -7.48
N ILE A 107 -7.20 33.85 -8.57
CA ILE A 107 -7.70 32.90 -9.59
C ILE A 107 -7.84 31.50 -9.00
N GLY A 108 -6.82 31.04 -8.28
CA GLY A 108 -6.80 29.75 -7.60
C GLY A 108 -7.92 29.61 -6.58
N TYR A 109 -8.18 30.67 -5.81
CA TYR A 109 -9.33 30.69 -4.89
C TYR A 109 -10.66 30.53 -5.62
N LEU A 110 -10.86 31.22 -6.74
CA LEU A 110 -12.07 31.08 -7.57
C LEU A 110 -12.18 29.68 -8.18
N ILE A 111 -11.09 29.14 -8.72
CA ILE A 111 -11.03 27.80 -9.30
C ILE A 111 -11.35 26.77 -8.21
N ASN A 112 -10.65 26.78 -7.08
CA ASN A 112 -10.83 25.82 -6.01
C ASN A 112 -12.23 25.92 -5.39
N LYS A 113 -12.79 27.13 -5.26
CA LYS A 113 -14.18 27.32 -4.81
C LYS A 113 -15.19 26.76 -5.81
N LEU A 114 -14.97 26.94 -7.11
CA LEU A 114 -15.80 26.33 -8.15
C LEU A 114 -15.66 24.80 -8.14
N LEU A 115 -14.44 24.28 -8.07
CA LEU A 115 -14.18 22.84 -8.00
C LEU A 115 -14.87 22.23 -6.79
N HIS A 116 -14.71 22.83 -5.62
CA HIS A 116 -15.38 22.40 -4.40
C HIS A 116 -16.91 22.44 -4.52
N PHE A 117 -17.47 23.50 -5.14
CA PHE A 117 -18.91 23.59 -5.40
C PHE A 117 -19.43 22.46 -6.29
N PHE A 118 -18.64 22.04 -7.30
CA PHE A 118 -18.98 20.91 -8.16
C PHE A 118 -18.56 19.55 -7.57
N GLY A 119 -18.08 19.52 -6.32
CA GLY A 119 -17.57 18.31 -5.69
C GLY A 119 -16.38 17.71 -6.43
N VAL A 120 -15.54 18.54 -7.04
CA VAL A 120 -14.33 18.18 -7.78
C VAL A 120 -13.11 18.42 -6.90
N LEU A 121 -12.10 17.56 -7.11
CA LEU A 121 -10.76 17.62 -6.56
C LEU A 121 -10.20 19.06 -6.52
N GLU A 122 -9.73 19.50 -5.36
CA GLU A 122 -8.83 20.65 -5.31
C GLU A 122 -7.42 20.23 -5.74
N LEU A 123 -6.83 21.01 -6.65
CA LEU A 123 -5.50 20.71 -7.15
C LEU A 123 -4.43 21.13 -6.13
N PRO A 124 -3.34 20.36 -6.00
CA PRO A 124 -2.24 20.73 -5.13
C PRO A 124 -1.56 22.02 -5.59
N ASP A 125 -0.90 22.70 -4.65
CA ASP A 125 -0.01 23.83 -4.95
C ASP A 125 1.09 23.42 -5.94
N GLU A 126 1.36 24.28 -6.92
CA GLU A 126 2.31 24.03 -8.00
C GLU A 126 3.71 23.78 -7.48
N LYS A 127 4.17 24.55 -6.49
CA LYS A 127 5.53 24.40 -5.95
C LYS A 127 5.69 23.03 -5.30
N GLN A 128 4.72 22.61 -4.49
CA GLN A 128 4.73 21.28 -3.87
C GLN A 128 4.64 20.17 -4.92
N PHE A 129 3.75 20.30 -5.91
CA PHE A 129 3.62 19.36 -7.01
C PHE A 129 4.93 19.20 -7.81
N LEU A 130 5.57 20.31 -8.21
CA LEU A 130 6.81 20.28 -8.97
C LEU A 130 7.99 19.73 -8.14
N GLN A 131 8.03 20.03 -6.85
CA GLN A 131 9.02 19.44 -5.93
C GLN A 131 8.86 17.92 -5.84
N GLU A 132 7.62 17.44 -5.71
CA GLU A 132 7.33 16.00 -5.66
C GLU A 132 7.67 15.32 -6.99
N MET A 133 7.33 15.92 -8.13
CA MET A 133 7.71 15.43 -9.45
C MET A 133 9.24 15.28 -9.60
N LYS A 134 10.01 16.29 -9.17
CA LYS A 134 11.48 16.23 -9.17
C LYS A 134 12.01 15.15 -8.24
N LYS A 135 11.38 14.96 -7.06
CA LYS A 135 11.73 13.91 -6.11
C LYS A 135 11.51 12.52 -6.71
N ILE A 136 10.36 12.28 -7.34
CA ILE A 136 10.05 11.01 -8.02
C ILE A 136 11.08 10.75 -9.13
N GLU A 137 11.33 11.72 -10.01
CA GLU A 137 12.31 11.55 -11.08
C GLU A 137 13.72 11.27 -10.54
N ARG A 138 14.15 12.01 -9.51
CA ARG A 138 15.45 11.78 -8.87
C ARG A 138 15.58 10.36 -8.33
N ASN A 139 14.53 9.83 -7.72
CA ASN A 139 14.52 8.46 -7.20
C ASN A 139 14.57 7.40 -8.29
N GLU A 140 14.21 7.74 -9.53
CA GLU A 140 14.24 6.84 -10.68
C GLU A 140 15.49 6.97 -11.55
N LYS A 141 16.37 7.93 -11.28
CA LYS A 141 17.66 8.08 -11.98
C LYS A 141 18.69 7.06 -11.48
N ASP A 142 19.51 6.59 -12.40
CA ASP A 142 20.70 5.80 -12.06
C ASP A 142 21.71 6.71 -11.34
N PRO A 143 22.16 6.36 -10.12
CA PRO A 143 23.17 7.12 -9.40
C PRO A 143 24.47 7.32 -10.19
N ASN A 144 24.87 6.32 -10.98
CA ASN A 144 26.11 6.35 -11.75
C ASN A 144 25.93 7.05 -13.11
N ASN A 145 24.69 7.16 -13.60
CA ASN A 145 24.37 7.86 -14.84
C ASN A 145 23.01 8.58 -14.76
N PRO A 146 22.97 9.83 -14.28
CA PRO A 146 21.73 10.57 -14.04
C PRO A 146 20.87 10.83 -15.28
N THR A 147 21.39 10.58 -16.49
CA THR A 147 20.64 10.69 -17.75
C THR A 147 19.83 9.44 -18.07
N GLN A 148 20.09 8.34 -17.35
CA GLN A 148 19.47 7.05 -17.50
C GLN A 148 18.61 6.71 -16.28
N GLY A 149 17.56 5.93 -16.50
CA GLY A 149 16.78 5.38 -15.40
C GLY A 149 17.53 4.24 -14.72
N ARG A 150 17.36 4.10 -13.41
CA ARG A 150 17.88 2.96 -12.64
C ARG A 150 17.27 1.65 -13.13
N GLN A 151 17.99 0.56 -12.90
CA GLN A 151 17.48 -0.79 -13.15
C GLN A 151 16.65 -1.27 -11.97
N ARG A 152 15.51 -1.92 -12.24
CA ARG A 152 14.58 -2.45 -11.24
C ARG A 152 14.16 -3.86 -11.60
N PRO A 153 13.95 -4.77 -10.63
CA PRO A 153 13.46 -6.12 -10.89
C PRO A 153 11.93 -6.18 -11.13
N TYR A 154 11.30 -5.03 -11.41
CA TYR A 154 9.87 -4.89 -11.64
C TYR A 154 9.59 -3.75 -12.63
N VAL A 155 8.44 -3.84 -13.29
CA VAL A 155 7.86 -2.74 -14.08
C VAL A 155 6.96 -1.92 -13.16
N ASP A 156 7.17 -0.60 -13.12
CA ASP A 156 6.24 0.30 -12.46
C ASP A 156 5.09 0.66 -13.41
N PHE A 157 3.90 0.18 -13.11
CA PHE A 157 2.72 0.37 -13.97
C PHE A 157 2.45 1.86 -14.26
N LEU A 158 2.57 2.73 -13.25
CA LEU A 158 2.32 4.16 -13.43
C LEU A 158 3.51 4.84 -14.08
N LEU A 159 4.71 4.65 -13.53
CA LEU A 159 5.89 5.40 -13.98
C LEU A 159 6.44 4.90 -15.32
N ASP A 160 6.29 3.62 -15.68
CA ASP A 160 6.84 3.09 -16.93
C ASP A 160 5.80 2.94 -18.04
N VAL A 161 4.54 2.67 -17.70
CA VAL A 161 3.51 2.30 -18.68
C VAL A 161 2.48 3.40 -18.85
N HIS A 162 1.93 3.92 -17.76
CA HIS A 162 0.86 4.91 -17.81
C HIS A 162 1.36 6.28 -18.34
N PRO A 163 0.74 6.88 -19.37
CA PRO A 163 1.21 8.13 -19.96
C PRO A 163 1.27 9.32 -18.99
N GLN A 164 0.34 9.39 -18.04
CA GLN A 164 0.26 10.47 -17.03
C GLN A 164 0.73 10.04 -15.63
N GLY A 165 1.45 8.91 -15.53
CA GLY A 165 1.70 8.31 -14.22
C GLY A 165 2.55 9.16 -13.27
N TYR A 166 3.49 9.98 -13.78
CA TYR A 166 4.27 10.87 -12.91
C TYR A 166 3.38 11.92 -12.26
N GLU A 167 2.54 12.59 -13.06
CA GLU A 167 1.59 13.59 -12.57
C GLU A 167 0.60 12.99 -11.57
N SER A 168 0.05 11.80 -11.87
CA SER A 168 -0.88 11.11 -10.97
C SER A 168 -0.23 10.76 -9.62
N VAL A 169 0.99 10.23 -9.63
CA VAL A 169 1.73 9.89 -8.40
C VAL A 169 2.06 11.15 -7.60
N ALA A 170 2.50 12.22 -8.26
CA ALA A 170 2.82 13.47 -7.57
C ALA A 170 1.60 14.11 -6.92
N VAL A 171 0.46 14.17 -7.61
CA VAL A 171 -0.80 14.69 -7.04
C VAL A 171 -1.20 13.87 -5.80
N VAL A 172 -1.24 12.54 -5.93
CA VAL A 172 -1.62 11.65 -4.82
C VAL A 172 -0.69 11.81 -3.61
N ASN A 173 0.62 11.86 -3.84
CA ASN A 173 1.62 12.03 -2.76
C ASN A 173 1.48 13.37 -2.03
N VAL A 174 1.18 14.46 -2.75
CA VAL A 174 0.98 15.78 -2.13
C VAL A 174 -0.31 15.79 -1.31
N LEU A 175 -1.42 15.29 -1.87
CA LEU A 175 -2.70 15.23 -1.16
C LEU A 175 -2.62 14.35 0.10
N HIS A 176 -1.90 13.23 0.04
CA HIS A 176 -1.69 12.37 1.22
C HIS A 176 -0.91 13.07 2.33
N ARG A 177 0.11 13.87 1.99
CA ARG A 177 0.91 14.64 2.96
C ARG A 177 0.08 15.72 3.65
N GLN A 178 -0.89 16.29 2.93
CA GLN A 178 -1.81 17.30 3.43
C GLN A 178 -3.07 16.72 4.10
N GLU A 179 -3.16 15.38 4.24
CA GLU A 179 -4.30 14.68 4.84
C GLU A 179 -5.65 14.99 4.14
N ARG A 180 -5.61 15.28 2.84
CA ARG A 180 -6.78 15.62 2.02
C ARG A 180 -7.51 14.37 1.52
N PHE A 181 -8.14 13.63 2.43
CA PHE A 181 -8.69 12.31 2.11
C PHE A 181 -9.91 12.33 1.19
N ASP A 182 -10.77 13.36 1.26
CA ASP A 182 -11.94 13.45 0.39
C ASP A 182 -11.57 13.64 -1.09
N ASP A 183 -10.51 14.43 -1.34
CA ASP A 183 -9.90 14.61 -2.65
C ASP A 183 -9.32 13.30 -3.21
N ILE A 184 -8.66 12.52 -2.35
CA ILE A 184 -8.13 11.20 -2.71
C ILE A 184 -9.28 10.23 -3.00
N LYS A 185 -10.36 10.21 -2.20
CA LYS A 185 -11.56 9.40 -2.47
C LYS A 185 -12.20 9.76 -3.80
N TRP A 186 -12.20 11.05 -4.15
CA TRP A 186 -12.72 11.51 -5.44
C TRP A 186 -11.87 10.99 -6.61
N LEU A 187 -10.54 11.09 -6.53
CA LEU A 187 -9.60 10.52 -7.52
C LEU A 187 -9.77 9.01 -7.64
N VAL A 188 -9.87 8.35 -6.48
CA VAL A 188 -10.50 7.05 -6.19
C VAL A 188 -11.54 6.60 -7.22
N LYS A 189 -12.70 7.24 -7.03
CA LYS A 189 -13.98 6.96 -7.67
C LYS A 189 -13.97 7.19 -9.18
N HIS A 190 -13.22 8.19 -9.66
CA HIS A 190 -13.23 8.60 -11.07
C HIS A 190 -12.11 7.96 -11.92
N LYS A 191 -11.34 7.05 -11.35
CA LYS A 191 -10.23 6.36 -12.00
C LYS A 191 -10.61 5.61 -13.28
N ASN A 192 -11.79 4.98 -13.31
CA ASN A 192 -12.25 4.15 -14.44
C ASN A 192 -12.43 4.95 -15.75
N LEU A 193 -12.58 6.28 -15.66
CA LEU A 193 -12.73 7.14 -16.84
C LEU A 193 -11.40 7.35 -17.59
N ASN A 194 -10.25 7.18 -16.91
CA ASN A 194 -8.92 7.28 -17.52
C ASN A 194 -8.44 5.96 -18.14
N THR A 195 -8.91 4.83 -17.61
CA THR A 195 -8.61 3.45 -18.06
C THR A 195 -8.85 3.22 -19.55
N GLN A 196 -10.04 3.57 -20.04
CA GLN A 196 -10.43 3.31 -21.43
C GLN A 196 -9.56 4.09 -22.43
N LEU A 197 -9.05 5.25 -22.01
CA LEU A 197 -8.31 6.17 -22.87
C LEU A 197 -6.91 5.66 -23.22
N TYR A 198 -6.30 4.84 -22.36
CA TYR A 198 -4.93 4.34 -22.54
C TYR A 198 -4.86 2.81 -22.68
N TYR A 199 -6.01 2.15 -22.85
CA TYR A 199 -6.11 0.71 -22.92
C TYR A 199 -5.16 0.15 -24.00
N LYS A 200 -5.19 0.73 -25.20
CA LYS A 200 -4.39 0.23 -26.34
C LYS A 200 -2.89 0.36 -26.09
N GLU A 201 -2.43 1.50 -25.56
CA GLU A 201 -1.02 1.73 -25.27
C GLU A 201 -0.49 0.77 -24.21
N ILE A 202 -1.23 0.57 -23.12
CA ILE A 202 -0.86 -0.31 -22.01
C ILE A 202 -0.91 -1.78 -22.47
N TYR A 203 -1.95 -2.18 -23.19
CA TYR A 203 -2.10 -3.51 -23.77
C TYR A 203 -0.90 -3.84 -24.68
N ASN A 204 -0.60 -2.97 -25.64
CA ASN A 204 0.50 -3.18 -26.58
C ASN A 204 1.85 -3.24 -25.88
N TYR A 205 2.05 -2.43 -24.82
CA TYR A 205 3.30 -2.47 -24.05
C TYR A 205 3.54 -3.86 -23.45
N PHE A 206 2.58 -4.40 -22.69
CA PHE A 206 2.75 -5.70 -22.05
C PHE A 206 2.72 -6.86 -23.05
N PHE A 207 1.85 -6.83 -24.06
CA PHE A 207 1.79 -7.88 -25.07
C PHE A 207 3.11 -7.99 -25.86
N ASN A 208 3.67 -6.86 -26.29
CA ASN A 208 4.97 -6.84 -26.96
C ASN A 208 6.10 -7.30 -26.04
N LEU A 209 6.07 -6.92 -24.77
CA LEU A 209 7.06 -7.35 -23.78
C LEU A 209 7.07 -8.89 -23.63
N LEU A 210 5.89 -9.52 -23.56
CA LEU A 210 5.76 -10.96 -23.45
C LEU A 210 6.21 -11.68 -24.74
N ILE A 211 5.82 -11.16 -25.91
CA ILE A 211 6.23 -11.72 -27.22
C ILE A 211 7.74 -11.64 -27.40
N GLN A 212 8.34 -10.46 -27.19
CA GLN A 212 9.78 -10.26 -27.37
C GLN A 212 10.60 -11.20 -26.47
N ALA A 213 10.20 -11.34 -25.21
CA ALA A 213 10.84 -12.27 -24.29
C ALA A 213 10.74 -13.73 -24.80
N ALA A 214 9.57 -14.14 -25.33
CA ALA A 214 9.39 -15.47 -25.90
C ALA A 214 10.23 -15.72 -27.16
N GLU A 215 10.32 -14.73 -28.04
CA GLU A 215 11.10 -14.80 -29.28
C GLU A 215 12.61 -14.85 -29.00
N GLN A 216 13.07 -14.20 -27.92
CA GLN A 216 14.47 -14.23 -27.47
C GLN A 216 14.83 -15.49 -26.65
N GLY A 217 13.91 -16.45 -26.50
CA GLY A 217 14.14 -17.65 -25.69
C GLY A 217 14.15 -17.40 -24.17
N GLN A 218 13.69 -16.23 -23.74
CA GLN A 218 13.61 -15.81 -22.34
C GLN A 218 12.15 -15.62 -21.89
N ALA A 219 11.26 -16.50 -22.34
CA ALA A 219 9.84 -16.41 -22.01
C ALA A 219 9.61 -16.31 -20.49
N TYR A 220 8.63 -15.49 -20.12
CA TYR A 220 8.15 -15.41 -18.75
C TYR A 220 7.38 -16.68 -18.37
N THR A 221 7.40 -17.03 -17.09
CA THR A 221 6.67 -18.19 -16.56
C THR A 221 5.35 -17.83 -15.92
N GLU A 222 5.22 -16.60 -15.44
CA GLU A 222 4.07 -16.08 -14.72
C GLU A 222 4.13 -14.54 -14.65
N ILE A 223 3.02 -13.90 -14.33
CA ILE A 223 2.97 -12.49 -13.96
C ILE A 223 2.69 -12.40 -12.46
N ILE A 224 3.49 -11.64 -11.71
CA ILE A 224 3.24 -11.32 -10.30
C ILE A 224 2.87 -9.85 -10.23
N SER A 225 1.71 -9.54 -9.64
CA SER A 225 1.19 -8.17 -9.58
C SER A 225 0.78 -7.79 -8.16
N THR A 226 1.16 -6.59 -7.75
CA THR A 226 0.62 -5.89 -6.55
C THR A 226 -0.24 -4.70 -6.93
N GLN A 227 -0.47 -4.48 -8.23
CA GLN A 227 -1.17 -3.31 -8.77
C GLN A 227 -2.69 -3.54 -8.78
N PRO A 228 -3.51 -2.70 -8.10
CA PRO A 228 -4.98 -2.84 -8.10
C PRO A 228 -5.68 -2.54 -9.43
N THR A 229 -5.00 -1.94 -10.40
CA THR A 229 -5.64 -1.24 -11.52
C THR A 229 -5.42 -1.98 -12.81
N GLU A 230 -6.35 -1.84 -13.74
CA GLU A 230 -6.22 -2.43 -15.09
C GLU A 230 -6.03 -3.94 -15.09
N LEU A 231 -6.56 -4.63 -14.06
CA LEU A 231 -6.48 -6.09 -13.96
C LEU A 231 -7.15 -6.78 -15.15
N GLY A 232 -8.28 -6.26 -15.62
CA GLY A 232 -8.96 -6.77 -16.81
C GLY A 232 -8.08 -6.69 -18.05
N LEU A 233 -7.38 -5.57 -18.25
CA LEU A 233 -6.44 -5.40 -19.36
C LEU A 233 -5.28 -6.39 -19.26
N LEU A 234 -4.70 -6.57 -18.08
CA LEU A 234 -3.63 -7.56 -17.88
C LEU A 234 -4.12 -8.98 -18.19
N CYS A 235 -5.34 -9.33 -17.78
CA CYS A 235 -5.96 -10.60 -18.16
C CYS A 235 -6.12 -10.73 -19.68
N ASP A 236 -6.57 -9.69 -20.38
CA ASP A 236 -6.72 -9.70 -21.84
C ASP A 236 -5.38 -9.88 -22.56
N VAL A 237 -4.30 -9.27 -22.04
CA VAL A 237 -2.94 -9.48 -22.53
C VAL A 237 -2.50 -10.93 -22.35
N VAL A 238 -2.76 -11.52 -21.18
CA VAL A 238 -2.42 -12.94 -20.90
C VAL A 238 -3.22 -13.89 -21.78
N ILE A 239 -4.53 -13.65 -21.98
CA ILE A 239 -5.37 -14.44 -22.89
C ILE A 239 -4.79 -14.41 -24.31
N ALA A 240 -4.47 -13.22 -24.81
CA ALA A 240 -3.91 -13.07 -26.15
C ALA A 240 -2.53 -13.72 -26.29
N TYR A 241 -1.66 -13.57 -25.27
CA TYR A 241 -0.35 -14.20 -25.26
C TYR A 241 -0.44 -15.72 -25.19
N ASN A 242 -1.32 -16.26 -24.34
CA ASN A 242 -1.57 -17.70 -24.22
C ASN A 242 -2.14 -18.29 -25.54
N LYS A 243 -2.93 -17.53 -26.30
CA LYS A 243 -3.33 -17.91 -27.65
C LYS A 243 -2.13 -17.92 -28.62
N TYR A 244 -1.32 -16.86 -28.63
CA TYR A 244 -0.11 -16.75 -29.47
C TYR A 244 0.87 -17.91 -29.24
N ILE A 245 1.18 -18.25 -27.99
CA ILE A 245 2.10 -19.35 -27.69
C ILE A 245 1.53 -20.71 -28.13
N ASN A 246 0.21 -20.93 -27.99
CA ASN A 246 -0.42 -22.17 -28.42
C ASN A 246 -0.31 -22.36 -29.94
N GLU A 247 -0.45 -21.27 -30.71
CA GLU A 247 -0.23 -21.28 -32.15
C GLU A 247 1.26 -21.50 -32.50
N LYS A 248 2.19 -20.84 -31.80
CA LYS A 248 3.64 -21.00 -32.02
C LYS A 248 4.16 -22.39 -31.65
N ASN A 249 3.60 -23.01 -30.61
CA ASN A 249 4.02 -24.33 -30.11
C ASN A 249 3.78 -25.46 -31.12
N LYS A 250 2.84 -25.29 -32.07
CA LYS A 250 2.60 -26.27 -33.14
C LYS A 250 3.85 -26.57 -33.98
N ASN A 251 4.78 -25.61 -34.05
CA ASN A 251 5.96 -25.68 -34.90
C ASN A 251 7.29 -25.66 -34.11
N ARG A 252 7.27 -25.91 -32.79
CA ARG A 252 8.46 -25.85 -31.93
C ARG A 252 8.76 -27.18 -31.26
N THR A 253 10.05 -27.54 -31.21
CA THR A 253 10.56 -28.67 -30.42
C THR A 253 10.56 -28.38 -28.92
N HIS A 254 10.81 -27.12 -28.53
CA HIS A 254 10.72 -26.67 -27.13
C HIS A 254 9.44 -25.85 -26.93
N LEU A 255 8.51 -26.41 -26.16
CA LEU A 255 7.21 -25.82 -25.89
C LEU A 255 7.31 -24.65 -24.91
N LEU A 256 6.68 -23.53 -25.27
CA LEU A 256 6.40 -22.43 -24.37
C LEU A 256 5.21 -22.81 -23.49
N THR A 257 5.26 -22.51 -22.19
CA THR A 257 4.12 -22.75 -21.29
C THR A 257 3.21 -21.53 -21.19
N PRO A 258 1.88 -21.75 -21.12
CA PRO A 258 0.94 -20.72 -20.70
C PRO A 258 1.31 -20.11 -19.35
N ILE A 259 1.01 -18.82 -19.22
CA ILE A 259 1.26 -18.04 -18.01
C ILE A 259 -0.06 -17.67 -17.35
N SER A 260 -0.01 -17.45 -16.04
CA SER A 260 -1.09 -16.96 -15.19
C SER A 260 -0.68 -15.69 -14.44
N ILE A 261 -1.66 -15.00 -13.87
CA ILE A 261 -1.45 -13.81 -13.05
C ILE A 261 -1.58 -14.19 -11.57
N HIS A 262 -0.59 -13.81 -10.77
CA HIS A 262 -0.60 -13.92 -9.31
C HIS A 262 -0.80 -12.52 -8.73
N GLN A 263 -2.05 -12.19 -8.40
CA GLN A 263 -2.44 -10.89 -7.85
C GLN A 263 -2.40 -10.93 -6.32
N TYR A 264 -1.52 -10.13 -5.73
CA TYR A 264 -1.40 -9.93 -4.30
C TYR A 264 -2.12 -8.65 -3.86
N LEU A 265 -3.03 -8.78 -2.89
CA LEU A 265 -3.78 -7.65 -2.34
C LEU A 265 -2.95 -6.99 -1.25
N THR A 266 -2.53 -5.75 -1.49
CA THR A 266 -1.68 -4.98 -0.57
C THR A 266 -2.44 -4.30 0.55
N ASP A 267 -3.75 -4.49 0.59
CA ASP A 267 -4.69 -4.08 1.63
C ASP A 267 -5.46 -5.34 2.09
N LEU A 268 -5.93 -5.35 3.34
CA LEU A 268 -6.71 -6.46 3.87
C LEU A 268 -8.06 -6.55 3.15
N PRO A 269 -8.58 -7.76 2.89
CA PRO A 269 -9.79 -8.00 2.10
C PRO A 269 -11.06 -7.69 2.90
N THR A 270 -11.23 -6.43 3.28
CA THR A 270 -12.35 -5.90 4.06
C THR A 270 -13.34 -5.17 3.16
N THR A 271 -14.54 -4.86 3.67
CA THR A 271 -15.52 -4.02 2.95
C THR A 271 -14.97 -2.62 2.61
N GLY A 272 -13.99 -2.14 3.38
CA GLY A 272 -13.29 -0.88 3.10
C GLY A 272 -12.43 -0.91 1.82
N CYS A 273 -12.00 -2.09 1.39
CA CYS A 273 -11.11 -2.33 0.25
C CYS A 273 -11.88 -2.42 -1.10
N GLU A 274 -12.97 -1.66 -1.24
CA GLU A 274 -13.84 -1.68 -2.42
C GLU A 274 -13.07 -1.38 -3.71
N HIS A 275 -12.02 -0.56 -3.68
CA HIS A 275 -11.20 -0.23 -4.86
C HIS A 275 -10.52 -1.46 -5.47
N PHE A 276 -10.05 -2.42 -4.65
CA PHE A 276 -9.55 -3.70 -5.14
C PHE A 276 -10.71 -4.65 -5.47
N LEU A 277 -11.65 -4.82 -4.54
CA LEU A 277 -12.70 -5.84 -4.65
C LEU A 277 -13.65 -5.57 -5.81
N SER A 278 -14.03 -4.32 -6.07
CA SER A 278 -14.86 -3.95 -7.22
C SER A 278 -14.12 -4.16 -8.56
N THR A 279 -12.79 -4.02 -8.57
CA THR A 279 -11.99 -4.30 -9.77
C THR A 279 -11.99 -5.80 -10.08
N LEU A 280 -11.84 -6.64 -9.05
CA LEU A 280 -11.93 -8.10 -9.18
C LEU A 280 -13.34 -8.56 -9.60
N ALA A 281 -14.38 -7.92 -9.05
CA ALA A 281 -15.77 -8.24 -9.34
C ALA A 281 -16.16 -7.98 -10.81
N LYS A 282 -15.55 -6.94 -11.43
CA LYS A 282 -15.80 -6.55 -12.82
C LYS A 282 -15.15 -7.47 -13.86
N LEU A 283 -14.26 -8.38 -13.44
CA LEU A 283 -13.62 -9.32 -14.36
C LEU A 283 -14.63 -10.31 -14.92
N THR A 284 -14.54 -10.57 -16.23
CA THR A 284 -15.32 -11.64 -16.87
C THR A 284 -14.84 -13.02 -16.40
N PRO A 285 -15.66 -14.09 -16.48
CA PRO A 285 -15.22 -15.44 -16.11
C PRO A 285 -13.94 -15.89 -16.82
N ASN A 286 -13.78 -15.55 -18.11
CA ASN A 286 -12.57 -15.86 -18.87
C ASN A 286 -11.32 -15.13 -18.33
N GLN A 287 -11.48 -13.88 -17.88
CA GLN A 287 -10.40 -13.11 -17.25
C GLN A 287 -10.05 -13.65 -15.86
N LYS A 288 -11.06 -14.00 -15.05
CA LYS A 288 -10.87 -14.62 -13.72
C LYS A 288 -10.11 -15.94 -13.82
N ALA A 289 -10.36 -16.73 -14.87
CA ALA A 289 -9.68 -18.01 -15.10
C ALA A 289 -8.16 -17.89 -15.36
N GLN A 290 -7.65 -16.68 -15.60
CA GLN A 290 -6.21 -16.42 -15.75
C GLN A 290 -5.53 -16.01 -14.43
N MET A 291 -6.27 -15.88 -13.33
CA MET A 291 -5.80 -15.18 -12.13
C MET A 291 -5.90 -16.01 -10.86
N HIS A 292 -4.80 -16.07 -10.13
CA HIS A 292 -4.72 -16.41 -8.73
C HIS A 292 -4.76 -15.15 -7.87
N VAL A 293 -5.58 -15.15 -6.83
CA VAL A 293 -5.75 -14.03 -5.89
C VAL A 293 -5.17 -14.42 -4.54
N TYR A 294 -4.31 -13.56 -3.98
CA TYR A 294 -3.64 -13.77 -2.71
C TYR A 294 -3.95 -12.61 -1.77
N ALA A 295 -4.50 -12.89 -0.59
CA ALA A 295 -4.68 -11.87 0.44
C ALA A 295 -4.40 -12.42 1.84
N VAL A 296 -4.11 -11.50 2.75
CA VAL A 296 -3.88 -11.83 4.17
C VAL A 296 -5.20 -11.85 4.90
N ASN A 297 -5.39 -12.85 5.76
CA ASN A 297 -6.57 -13.01 6.60
C ASN A 297 -7.90 -12.95 5.82
N PHE A 298 -7.98 -13.74 4.76
CA PHE A 298 -9.14 -13.79 3.86
C PHE A 298 -10.36 -14.42 4.55
N HIS A 299 -11.32 -13.58 4.96
CA HIS A 299 -12.62 -14.01 5.49
C HIS A 299 -13.65 -14.15 4.36
N LEU A 300 -13.92 -15.39 3.95
CA LEU A 300 -14.78 -15.68 2.81
C LEU A 300 -16.17 -14.97 2.84
N PRO A 301 -16.90 -14.88 3.98
CA PRO A 301 -18.18 -14.18 4.04
C PRO A 301 -18.12 -12.71 3.60
N THR A 302 -17.03 -12.02 3.91
CA THR A 302 -16.85 -10.59 3.60
C THR A 302 -16.56 -10.36 2.13
N VAL A 303 -15.87 -11.31 1.48
CA VAL A 303 -15.33 -11.12 0.13
C VAL A 303 -16.19 -11.78 -0.94
N TRP A 304 -16.94 -12.84 -0.60
CA TRP A 304 -17.82 -13.57 -1.52
C TRP A 304 -18.76 -12.68 -2.35
N PRO A 305 -19.35 -11.59 -1.83
CA PRO A 305 -20.17 -10.68 -2.63
C PRO A 305 -19.43 -10.08 -3.85
N PHE A 306 -18.10 -10.01 -3.79
CA PHE A 306 -17.27 -9.42 -4.84
C PHE A 306 -16.64 -10.47 -5.77
N ILE A 307 -16.15 -11.57 -5.23
CA ILE A 307 -15.41 -12.58 -6.01
C ILE A 307 -16.28 -13.76 -6.46
N GLY A 308 -17.48 -13.93 -5.91
CA GLY A 308 -18.31 -15.14 -6.07
C GLY A 308 -17.72 -16.33 -5.31
N GLN A 309 -18.41 -17.48 -5.27
CA GLN A 309 -17.97 -18.71 -4.58
C GLN A 309 -16.77 -19.41 -5.26
N ASP A 310 -15.73 -18.66 -5.61
CA ASP A 310 -14.45 -19.09 -6.18
C ASP A 310 -14.50 -19.78 -7.56
N LYS A 311 -15.69 -20.01 -8.13
CA LYS A 311 -15.88 -20.89 -9.31
C LYS A 311 -15.14 -20.45 -10.58
N ASP A 312 -14.82 -19.17 -10.71
CA ASP A 312 -14.24 -18.63 -11.94
C ASP A 312 -12.76 -18.27 -11.81
N PHE A 313 -12.23 -18.11 -10.60
CA PHE A 313 -10.83 -17.77 -10.40
C PHE A 313 -9.95 -19.01 -10.50
N GLN A 314 -8.73 -18.87 -11.03
CA GLN A 314 -7.77 -19.98 -11.09
C GLN A 314 -7.37 -20.46 -9.68
N GLY A 315 -7.42 -19.57 -8.70
CA GLY A 315 -7.39 -19.95 -7.28
C GLY A 315 -7.41 -18.73 -6.37
N ILE A 316 -7.97 -18.89 -5.17
CA ILE A 316 -8.03 -17.85 -4.15
C ILE A 316 -7.32 -18.38 -2.91
N HIS A 317 -6.34 -17.62 -2.43
CA HIS A 317 -5.38 -18.07 -1.44
C HIS A 317 -5.40 -17.13 -0.24
N ASN A 318 -5.76 -17.68 0.91
CA ASN A 318 -5.59 -17.00 2.18
C ASN A 318 -4.15 -17.18 2.68
N ILE A 319 -3.47 -16.08 2.97
CA ILE A 319 -2.12 -16.07 3.52
C ILE A 319 -2.20 -15.72 5.00
N LYS A 320 -1.58 -16.55 5.85
CA LYS A 320 -1.42 -16.22 7.28
C LYS A 320 -0.48 -15.02 7.44
N PRO A 321 -0.72 -14.11 8.39
CA PRO A 321 0.12 -12.92 8.60
C PRO A 321 1.63 -13.22 8.65
N HIS A 322 2.05 -14.21 9.44
CA HIS A 322 3.47 -14.60 9.59
C HIS A 322 4.08 -15.25 8.32
N GLN A 323 3.27 -15.68 7.36
CA GLN A 323 3.70 -16.26 6.09
C GLN A 323 3.59 -15.27 4.92
N ASN A 324 3.17 -14.03 5.20
CA ASN A 324 2.91 -13.04 4.18
C ASN A 324 4.18 -12.71 3.36
N PRO A 325 4.22 -13.02 2.05
CA PRO A 325 5.39 -12.72 1.22
C PRO A 325 5.48 -11.22 0.91
N MET A 326 4.41 -10.44 1.06
CA MET A 326 4.42 -9.00 0.77
C MET A 326 5.20 -8.19 1.81
N ILE A 327 5.26 -8.66 3.06
CA ILE A 327 6.00 -7.96 4.10
C ILE A 327 7.48 -8.31 4.05
N ARG A 328 8.30 -7.34 4.46
CA ARG A 328 9.75 -7.42 4.50
C ARG A 328 10.21 -8.56 5.42
N ALA A 329 11.31 -9.23 5.07
CA ALA A 329 11.70 -10.50 5.66
C ALA A 329 11.97 -10.39 7.17
N ALA A 330 12.57 -9.28 7.62
CA ALA A 330 12.91 -9.09 9.03
C ALA A 330 11.69 -9.09 9.96
N PHE A 331 10.51 -8.66 9.50
CA PHE A 331 9.26 -8.65 10.29
C PHE A 331 8.71 -10.06 10.58
N LYS A 332 9.20 -11.07 9.84
CA LYS A 332 8.83 -12.48 10.01
C LYS A 332 9.92 -13.28 10.76
N ASN A 333 10.99 -12.61 11.18
CA ASN A 333 12.13 -13.31 11.77
C ASN A 333 11.80 -13.80 13.19
N LYS A 334 11.95 -15.11 13.43
CA LYS A 334 11.72 -15.72 14.74
C LYS A 334 12.63 -15.14 15.84
N SER A 335 13.79 -14.62 15.49
CA SER A 335 14.70 -13.98 16.46
C SER A 335 14.13 -12.69 17.06
N LEU A 336 13.04 -12.14 16.49
CA LEU A 336 12.39 -10.95 17.03
C LEU A 336 11.89 -11.14 18.47
N ILE A 337 11.61 -12.38 18.87
CA ILE A 337 11.20 -12.73 20.24
C ILE A 337 12.21 -12.22 21.28
N ASN A 338 13.51 -12.15 20.92
CA ASN A 338 14.56 -11.66 21.80
C ASN A 338 14.38 -10.18 22.19
N TYR A 339 13.63 -9.40 21.41
CA TYR A 339 13.36 -7.99 21.68
C TYR A 339 12.12 -7.75 22.55
N LEU A 340 11.38 -8.82 22.89
CA LEU A 340 10.26 -8.75 23.85
C LEU A 340 10.74 -8.61 25.29
N ASP A 341 11.94 -9.12 25.61
CA ASP A 341 12.50 -9.04 26.96
C ASP A 341 13.02 -7.62 27.23
N LYS A 342 12.18 -6.82 27.88
CA LYS A 342 12.47 -5.43 28.24
C LYS A 342 13.47 -5.32 29.40
N SER A 343 13.84 -6.41 30.07
CA SER A 343 14.85 -6.41 31.15
C SER A 343 16.29 -6.38 30.61
N GLN A 344 16.48 -6.67 29.33
CA GLN A 344 17.79 -6.68 28.71
C GLN A 344 18.12 -5.34 28.05
N LYS A 345 19.42 -5.04 28.02
CA LYS A 345 19.95 -3.95 27.20
C LYS A 345 19.74 -4.28 25.73
N PHE A 346 19.28 -3.31 24.96
CA PHE A 346 19.10 -3.44 23.52
C PHE A 346 20.01 -2.44 22.80
N ASN A 347 20.88 -2.94 21.94
CA ASN A 347 21.72 -2.13 21.09
C ASN A 347 21.15 -2.12 19.69
N LEU A 348 21.05 -0.94 19.10
CA LEU A 348 20.55 -0.79 17.75
C LEU A 348 21.54 0.01 16.92
N GLU A 349 21.97 -0.59 15.82
CA GLU A 349 22.74 0.10 14.79
C GLU A 349 21.76 0.84 13.88
N ILE A 350 21.87 2.16 13.82
CA ILE A 350 20.98 3.01 13.04
C ILE A 350 21.81 3.76 12.02
N GLU A 351 21.36 3.73 10.77
CA GLU A 351 21.88 4.64 9.76
C GLU A 351 21.31 6.03 10.01
N LEU A 352 22.12 6.91 10.59
CA LEU A 352 21.86 8.34 10.60
C LEU A 352 22.25 8.88 9.22
N ASN A 353 21.26 9.20 8.41
CA ASN A 353 21.53 9.92 7.17
C ASN A 353 21.90 11.36 7.53
N SER A 354 23.15 11.77 7.29
CA SER A 354 23.54 13.17 7.43
C SER A 354 22.73 14.02 6.43
N GLU A 355 22.09 15.08 6.90
CA GLU A 355 21.13 15.90 6.16
C GLU A 355 21.66 16.69 4.94
N ASN A 356 22.89 16.45 4.45
CA ASN A 356 23.45 17.22 3.32
C ASN A 356 23.57 16.50 1.97
N SER A 357 23.15 15.24 1.83
CA SER A 357 23.20 14.54 0.53
C SER A 357 22.03 14.88 -0.41
N SER A 358 21.54 16.13 -0.36
CA SER A 358 20.80 16.72 -1.48
C SER A 358 21.74 17.22 -2.59
N LEU A 359 23.05 17.31 -2.30
CA LEU A 359 24.13 17.59 -3.24
C LEU A 359 25.28 16.61 -2.97
N ASN A 360 25.60 15.76 -3.95
CA ASN A 360 26.68 14.76 -3.98
C ASN A 360 26.42 13.43 -3.26
N GLN A 361 26.18 12.40 -4.10
CA GLN A 361 26.05 11.00 -3.75
C GLN A 361 27.41 10.38 -3.40
N THR A 362 27.87 10.60 -2.18
CA THR A 362 28.75 9.66 -1.48
C THR A 362 28.13 9.41 -0.11
N SER A 363 27.31 8.37 -0.05
CA SER A 363 26.61 7.91 1.15
C SER A 363 27.61 7.39 2.18
N ASN A 364 28.22 8.28 2.96
CA ASN A 364 28.77 7.89 4.26
C ASN A 364 27.60 7.88 5.24
N SER A 365 26.81 6.80 5.25
CA SER A 365 25.86 6.58 6.33
C SER A 365 26.67 6.48 7.63
N ILE A 366 26.41 7.39 8.56
CA ILE A 366 26.99 7.27 9.90
C ILE A 366 26.14 6.22 10.59
N ILE A 367 26.72 5.05 10.84
CA ILE A 367 26.10 4.06 11.72
C ILE A 367 26.31 4.57 13.14
N ASP A 368 25.20 4.94 13.79
CA ASP A 368 25.18 5.26 15.20
C ASP A 368 24.65 4.07 16.00
N ASN A 369 25.21 3.86 17.18
CA ASN A 369 24.86 2.76 18.06
C ASN A 369 24.01 3.29 19.21
N ILE A 370 22.69 3.17 19.04
CA ILE A 370 21.75 3.58 20.07
C ILE A 370 21.61 2.47 21.09
N VAL A 371 21.97 2.80 22.33
CA VAL A 371 21.79 1.92 23.48
C VAL A 371 20.46 2.24 24.17
N ILE A 372 19.56 1.27 24.22
CA ILE A 372 18.35 1.31 25.04
C ILE A 372 18.63 0.55 26.34
N PRO A 373 18.56 1.21 27.51
CA PRO A 373 18.79 0.53 28.78
C PRO A 373 17.65 -0.44 29.14
N PRO A 374 17.90 -1.40 30.04
CA PRO A 374 16.86 -2.20 30.69
C PRO A 374 15.70 -1.33 31.18
N HIS A 375 14.48 -1.83 31.01
CA HIS A 375 13.23 -1.21 31.46
C HIS A 375 12.88 0.15 30.85
N ALA A 376 13.67 0.65 29.89
CA ALA A 376 13.35 1.89 29.19
C ALA A 376 11.97 1.82 28.53
N LYS A 377 11.18 2.88 28.70
CA LYS A 377 9.89 3.12 28.06
C LYS A 377 10.14 3.68 26.66
N VAL A 378 9.93 2.81 25.67
CA VAL A 378 10.24 3.09 24.26
C VAL A 378 8.95 3.34 23.47
N ALA A 379 8.96 4.36 22.62
CA ALA A 379 7.90 4.58 21.65
C ALA A 379 8.44 4.59 20.22
N SER A 380 7.59 4.21 19.27
CA SER A 380 7.86 4.30 17.83
C SER A 380 6.70 4.93 17.08
N ILE A 381 6.96 5.95 16.27
CA ILE A 381 5.98 6.64 15.45
C ILE A 381 6.28 6.42 13.96
N MET A 382 5.37 5.78 13.23
CA MET A 382 5.46 5.48 11.80
C MET A 382 4.13 5.77 11.08
N LEU A 383 3.86 7.06 10.82
CA LEU A 383 2.59 7.48 10.21
C LEU A 383 2.58 7.42 8.67
N SER A 384 3.73 7.51 8.01
CA SER A 384 3.87 7.20 6.57
C SER A 384 5.34 7.21 6.15
N SER A 385 5.61 6.79 4.92
CA SER A 385 6.91 6.98 4.24
C SER A 385 7.27 8.46 4.01
N VAL A 386 6.32 9.38 4.23
CA VAL A 386 6.48 10.83 4.00
C VAL A 386 6.39 11.61 5.31
N ALA A 387 6.11 10.98 6.46
CA ALA A 387 5.82 11.59 7.77
C ALA A 387 4.73 12.70 7.71
N THR A 388 3.85 12.74 8.70
CA THR A 388 2.81 13.79 8.78
C THR A 388 3.09 14.71 9.96
N GLU A 389 2.52 15.92 9.95
CA GLU A 389 2.69 16.88 11.05
C GLU A 389 2.19 16.32 12.38
N ALA A 390 1.18 15.43 12.36
CA ALA A 390 0.68 14.74 13.54
C ALA A 390 1.77 13.97 14.30
N SER A 391 2.85 13.55 13.63
CA SER A 391 4.00 12.89 14.27
C SER A 391 4.64 13.79 15.35
N ILE A 392 4.66 15.10 15.12
CA ILE A 392 5.23 16.10 16.04
C ILE A 392 4.40 16.17 17.32
N ASP A 393 3.07 16.17 17.20
CA ASP A 393 2.17 16.26 18.34
C ASP A 393 2.28 15.01 19.22
N TYR A 394 2.38 13.82 18.61
CA TYR A 394 2.62 12.59 19.36
C TYR A 394 3.96 12.62 20.11
N VAL A 395 5.02 13.18 19.51
CA VAL A 395 6.32 13.33 20.21
C VAL A 395 6.15 14.20 21.47
N GLN A 396 5.44 15.33 21.38
CA GLN A 396 5.22 16.20 22.54
C GLN A 396 4.51 15.48 23.67
N GLU A 397 3.44 14.74 23.37
CA GLU A 397 2.70 13.98 24.37
C GLU A 397 3.51 12.82 24.97
N LEU A 398 4.32 12.12 24.17
CA LEU A 398 5.21 11.07 24.67
C LEU A 398 6.31 11.63 25.58
N LEU A 399 6.85 12.82 25.29
CA LEU A 399 7.81 13.50 26.15
C LEU A 399 7.21 13.82 27.53
N LYS A 400 5.98 14.36 27.56
CA LYS A 400 5.20 14.64 28.79
C LYS A 400 4.94 13.38 29.61
N ASN A 401 4.79 12.23 28.95
CA ASN A 401 4.56 10.92 29.56
C ASN A 401 5.85 10.13 29.88
N ASN A 402 6.99 10.85 29.99
CA ASN A 402 8.28 10.33 30.43
C ASN A 402 8.79 9.12 29.64
N TYR A 403 8.60 9.09 28.31
CA TYR A 403 9.25 8.08 27.47
C TYR A 403 10.76 8.31 27.36
N ASP A 404 11.56 7.27 27.60
CA ASP A 404 13.02 7.34 27.59
C ASP A 404 13.59 7.43 26.17
N LYS A 405 12.94 6.78 25.20
CA LYS A 405 13.31 6.83 23.78
C LYS A 405 12.06 6.91 22.90
N ILE A 406 12.09 7.81 21.92
CA ILE A 406 11.03 8.04 20.95
C ILE A 406 11.64 7.95 19.55
N PHE A 407 11.40 6.83 18.86
CA PHE A 407 11.84 6.63 17.48
C PHE A 407 10.84 7.25 16.52
N LEU A 408 11.28 8.23 15.74
CA LEU A 408 10.47 8.96 14.79
C LEU A 408 10.87 8.61 13.36
N PHE A 409 10.11 7.71 12.72
CA PHE A 409 10.35 7.32 11.33
C PHE A 409 9.98 8.45 10.37
N GLY A 410 10.94 8.87 9.53
CA GLY A 410 10.81 10.05 8.69
C GLY A 410 11.15 11.36 9.41
N GLY A 411 11.71 11.29 10.62
CA GLY A 411 12.11 12.44 11.44
C GLY A 411 13.20 13.32 10.83
N LEU A 412 14.01 12.80 9.90
CA LEU A 412 15.06 13.53 9.17
C LEU A 412 14.54 14.27 7.93
N GLN A 413 13.23 14.46 7.80
CA GLN A 413 12.68 15.34 6.76
C GLN A 413 12.67 16.76 7.28
N ASP A 414 13.20 17.71 6.50
CA ASP A 414 13.44 19.10 6.93
C ASP A 414 12.28 19.72 7.74
N HIS A 415 11.05 19.59 7.24
CA HIS A 415 9.85 20.15 7.88
C HIS A 415 9.49 19.51 9.22
N ILE A 416 9.81 18.22 9.41
CA ILE A 416 9.64 17.50 10.68
C ILE A 416 10.80 17.81 11.61
N TYR A 417 12.03 17.70 11.10
CA TYR A 417 13.25 17.93 11.87
C TYR A 417 13.28 19.34 12.48
N GLN A 418 12.97 20.38 11.69
CA GLN A 418 12.89 21.76 12.19
C GLN A 418 11.87 21.92 13.33
N LYS A 419 10.71 21.26 13.23
CA LYS A 419 9.69 21.29 14.28
C LYS A 419 10.15 20.54 15.55
N ILE A 420 10.87 19.44 15.40
CA ILE A 420 11.51 18.74 16.54
C ILE A 420 12.56 19.63 17.20
N GLN A 421 13.41 20.31 16.43
CA GLN A 421 14.39 21.25 16.98
C GLN A 421 13.71 22.41 17.73
N ALA A 422 12.57 22.92 17.21
CA ALA A 422 11.77 23.92 17.90
C ALA A 422 11.19 23.40 19.23
N ILE A 423 10.76 22.12 19.29
CA ILE A 423 10.35 21.47 20.54
C ILE A 423 11.51 21.41 21.52
N ILE A 424 12.69 20.96 21.10
CA ILE A 424 13.87 20.88 21.98
C ILE A 424 14.24 22.27 22.51
N ALA A 425 14.23 23.29 21.64
CA ALA A 425 14.58 24.66 21.99
C ALA A 425 13.60 25.31 22.98
N SER A 426 12.35 24.83 23.06
CA SER A 426 11.35 25.35 24.00
C SER A 426 11.57 24.91 25.45
N TYR A 427 12.39 23.88 25.68
CA TYR A 427 12.79 23.46 27.03
C TYR A 427 13.90 24.37 27.60
N PRO A 428 14.01 24.48 28.95
CA PRO A 428 15.09 25.19 29.61
C PRO A 428 16.47 24.73 29.12
N PRO A 429 17.46 25.63 28.95
CA PRO A 429 18.76 25.28 28.37
C PRO A 429 19.46 24.06 28.99
N HIS A 430 19.32 23.85 30.29
CA HIS A 430 19.94 22.73 31.01
C HIS A 430 19.25 21.37 30.79
N GLU A 431 18.03 21.35 30.24
CA GLU A 431 17.27 20.12 29.94
C GLU A 431 17.34 19.72 28.47
N ARG A 432 17.79 20.62 27.58
CA ARG A 432 17.73 20.44 26.12
C ARG A 432 18.45 19.19 25.65
N ASP A 433 19.66 18.94 26.16
CA ASP A 433 20.44 17.75 25.78
C ASP A 433 19.77 16.46 26.23
N SER A 434 19.15 16.47 27.42
CA SER A 434 18.37 15.34 27.93
C SER A 434 17.16 15.07 27.03
N VAL A 435 16.38 16.10 26.69
CA VAL A 435 15.22 15.96 25.79
C VAL A 435 15.65 15.52 24.39
N ALA A 436 16.70 16.12 23.84
CA ALA A 436 17.25 15.75 22.54
C ALA A 436 17.67 14.28 22.52
N SER A 437 18.33 13.79 23.58
CA SER A 437 18.75 12.40 23.68
C SER A 437 17.60 11.39 23.73
N ARG A 438 16.38 11.83 24.08
CA ARG A 438 15.17 10.99 24.12
C ARG A 438 14.53 10.84 22.74
N ILE A 439 14.77 11.77 21.81
CA ILE A 439 14.16 11.76 20.48
C ILE A 439 15.16 11.22 19.46
N VAL A 440 14.81 10.14 18.78
CA VAL A 440 15.62 9.54 17.72
C VAL A 440 14.95 9.79 16.38
N CYS A 441 15.40 10.81 15.66
CA CYS A 441 14.94 11.10 14.31
C CYS A 441 15.55 10.13 13.30
N LEU A 442 14.71 9.36 12.61
CA LEU A 442 15.13 8.35 11.66
C LEU A 442 14.85 8.77 10.21
N GLY A 443 15.81 8.50 9.34
CA GLY A 443 15.62 8.56 7.88
C GLY A 443 15.01 7.28 7.33
N LYS A 444 15.32 6.96 6.07
CA LYS A 444 15.02 5.65 5.49
C LYS A 444 15.86 4.58 6.20
N GLN A 445 15.20 3.58 6.77
CA GLN A 445 15.84 2.44 7.45
C GLN A 445 15.54 1.14 6.69
N ASN A 446 16.45 0.16 6.81
CA ASN A 446 16.19 -1.22 6.37
C ASN A 446 15.22 -1.93 7.33
N ASP A 447 14.68 -3.07 6.91
CA ASP A 447 13.73 -3.83 7.72
C ASP A 447 14.36 -4.46 8.97
N THR A 448 15.65 -4.85 8.91
CA THR A 448 16.40 -5.40 10.04
C THR A 448 16.55 -4.43 11.20
N ASN A 449 16.52 -3.12 10.93
CA ASN A 449 16.56 -2.08 11.97
C ASN A 449 15.16 -1.70 12.46
N ILE A 450 14.17 -1.66 11.55
CA ILE A 450 12.80 -1.25 11.90
C ILE A 450 12.11 -2.30 12.77
N ALA A 451 12.17 -3.59 12.39
CA ALA A 451 11.40 -4.63 13.06
C ALA A 451 11.77 -4.78 14.56
N PRO A 452 13.06 -4.79 14.97
CA PRO A 452 13.44 -4.77 16.38
C PRO A 452 12.93 -3.56 17.16
N ILE A 453 12.97 -2.35 16.57
CA ILE A 453 12.40 -1.16 17.22
C ILE A 453 10.92 -1.39 17.52
N MET A 454 10.15 -1.82 16.52
CA MET A 454 8.69 -2.03 16.66
C MET A 454 8.39 -3.04 17.76
N VAL A 455 9.11 -4.17 17.81
CA VAL A 455 8.90 -5.21 18.83
C VAL A 455 9.30 -4.73 20.22
N ARG A 456 10.40 -3.97 20.35
CA ARG A 456 10.87 -3.46 21.65
C ARG A 456 10.01 -2.34 22.23
N SER A 457 9.27 -1.60 21.39
CA SER A 457 8.45 -0.47 21.81
C SER A 457 7.38 -0.85 22.85
N ASN A 458 7.18 0.01 23.85
CA ASN A 458 6.00 -0.04 24.72
C ASN A 458 4.77 0.55 24.02
N CYS A 459 4.99 1.57 23.19
CA CYS A 459 3.94 2.26 22.44
C CYS A 459 4.32 2.37 20.96
N ILE A 460 3.43 1.92 20.09
CA ILE A 460 3.59 2.06 18.64
C ILE A 460 2.46 2.95 18.14
N VAL A 461 2.79 4.01 17.41
CA VAL A 461 1.81 4.83 16.69
C VAL A 461 2.01 4.62 15.19
N ILE A 462 1.03 4.04 14.51
CA ILE A 462 1.07 3.77 13.07
C ILE A 462 -0.14 4.37 12.35
N ARG A 463 -0.09 4.40 11.02
CA ARG A 463 -1.26 4.64 10.17
C ARG A 463 -1.89 3.32 9.71
N GLY A 464 -3.19 3.35 9.41
CA GLY A 464 -3.98 2.23 8.87
C GLY A 464 -3.65 1.78 7.44
N GLY A 465 -2.43 2.02 6.93
CA GLY A 465 -2.01 1.55 5.61
C GLY A 465 -1.92 0.01 5.56
N GLY A 466 -2.20 -0.58 4.39
CA GLY A 466 -2.26 -2.04 4.26
C GLY A 466 -0.98 -2.76 4.69
N LEU A 467 0.19 -2.33 4.21
CA LEU A 467 1.45 -2.94 4.63
C LEU A 467 1.83 -2.69 6.09
N SER A 468 1.63 -1.48 6.63
CA SER A 468 1.97 -1.21 8.03
C SER A 468 1.13 -2.06 8.97
N VAL A 469 -0.16 -2.22 8.65
CA VAL A 469 -1.05 -3.14 9.36
C VAL A 469 -0.57 -4.59 9.24
N MET A 470 -0.31 -5.07 8.03
CA MET A 470 0.17 -6.45 7.83
C MET A 470 1.51 -6.74 8.49
N GLU A 471 2.40 -5.74 8.59
CA GLU A 471 3.66 -5.83 9.33
C GLU A 471 3.42 -5.96 10.84
N GLN A 472 2.47 -5.20 11.41
CA GLN A 472 2.08 -5.38 12.81
C GLN A 472 1.46 -6.75 13.05
N MET A 473 0.58 -7.22 12.17
CA MET A 473 -0.02 -8.56 12.32
C MET A 473 1.01 -9.70 12.29
N ALA A 474 2.22 -9.47 11.75
CA ALA A 474 3.23 -10.51 11.57
C ALA A 474 4.31 -10.54 12.66
N ILE A 475 4.54 -9.43 13.38
CA ILE A 475 5.56 -9.38 14.44
C ILE A 475 5.03 -9.96 15.74
N PRO A 476 5.92 -10.48 16.61
CA PRO A 476 5.53 -10.80 17.97
C PRO A 476 5.25 -9.51 18.76
N HIS A 477 4.23 -9.55 19.61
CA HIS A 477 3.84 -8.45 20.49
C HIS A 477 4.01 -8.84 21.97
N HIS A 478 4.43 -7.89 22.79
CA HIS A 478 4.44 -8.05 24.24
C HIS A 478 3.04 -7.71 24.79
N PRO A 479 2.49 -8.43 25.81
CA PRO A 479 1.16 -8.12 26.37
C PRO A 479 0.98 -6.65 26.81
N ASN A 480 2.01 -6.10 27.45
CA ASN A 480 2.11 -4.67 27.84
C ASN A 480 2.60 -3.76 26.69
N GLN A 481 2.24 -4.09 25.45
CA GLN A 481 2.48 -3.22 24.30
C GLN A 481 1.16 -2.59 23.88
N VAL A 482 1.24 -1.33 23.51
CA VAL A 482 0.10 -0.51 23.13
C VAL A 482 0.28 -0.10 21.67
N VAL A 483 -0.71 -0.40 20.84
CA VAL A 483 -0.71 -0.03 19.42
C VAL A 483 -1.79 1.00 19.15
N PHE A 484 -1.37 2.20 18.79
CA PHE A 484 -2.23 3.28 18.39
C PHE A 484 -2.26 3.45 16.87
N ILE A 485 -3.47 3.59 16.33
CA ILE A 485 -3.69 3.79 14.90
C ILE A 485 -4.16 5.22 14.69
N HIS A 486 -3.32 6.03 14.05
CA HIS A 486 -3.57 7.43 13.78
C HIS A 486 -4.79 7.62 12.88
N ASP A 487 -5.69 8.48 13.32
CA ASP A 487 -6.86 8.98 12.60
C ASP A 487 -6.83 10.52 12.63
N ALA A 488 -7.39 11.14 11.59
CA ALA A 488 -7.35 12.59 11.43
C ALA A 488 -8.19 13.31 12.49
N ILE A 489 -7.86 14.57 12.74
CA ILE A 489 -8.22 15.38 13.93
C ILE A 489 -9.74 15.50 14.20
N ASN A 490 -10.61 15.29 13.20
CA ASN A 490 -12.08 15.43 13.34
C ASN A 490 -12.80 14.08 13.53
N ILE A 491 -12.49 13.39 14.63
CA ILE A 491 -13.21 12.17 15.02
C ILE A 491 -14.48 12.56 15.78
N ASP A 492 -15.63 12.44 15.12
CA ASP A 492 -16.86 12.15 15.86
C ASP A 492 -16.68 10.75 16.47
N SER A 493 -16.64 10.65 17.79
CA SER A 493 -16.44 9.37 18.50
C SER A 493 -17.48 8.31 18.13
N ASN A 494 -18.60 8.73 17.51
CA ASN A 494 -19.66 7.85 17.05
C ASN A 494 -19.49 7.40 15.58
N LYS A 495 -18.57 7.97 14.81
CA LYS A 495 -18.32 7.59 13.42
C LYS A 495 -17.13 6.63 13.32
N LYS A 496 -17.40 5.42 12.82
CA LYS A 496 -16.39 4.38 12.53
C LYS A 496 -15.54 4.68 11.28
N GLN A 497 -15.81 5.77 10.55
CA GLN A 497 -15.22 6.07 9.24
C GLN A 497 -14.91 7.56 9.09
N ASN A 498 -13.67 7.94 9.33
CA ASN A 498 -13.21 9.34 9.16
C ASN A 498 -12.08 9.44 8.11
N GLY A 499 -11.49 8.32 7.69
CA GLY A 499 -10.35 8.26 6.79
C GLY A 499 -10.69 7.73 5.39
N LEU A 500 -9.68 7.19 4.72
CA LEU A 500 -9.85 6.42 3.47
C LEU A 500 -10.50 5.08 3.82
N SER A 501 -11.51 4.65 3.05
CA SER A 501 -12.32 3.47 3.42
C SER A 501 -11.48 2.22 3.63
N TRP A 502 -10.42 2.03 2.82
CA TRP A 502 -9.54 0.88 2.93
C TRP A 502 -8.58 0.99 4.12
N GLU A 503 -8.12 2.18 4.47
CA GLU A 503 -7.34 2.39 5.70
C GLU A 503 -8.21 2.12 6.92
N ASP A 504 -9.48 2.51 6.88
CA ASP A 504 -10.44 2.20 7.93
C ASP A 504 -10.70 0.71 8.06
N GLY A 505 -10.87 0.02 6.94
CA GLY A 505 -11.02 -1.43 6.88
C GLY A 505 -9.80 -2.16 7.46
N ASN A 506 -8.60 -1.81 6.99
CA ASN A 506 -7.34 -2.37 7.49
C ASN A 506 -7.19 -2.16 9.01
N THR A 507 -7.52 -0.96 9.48
CA THR A 507 -7.44 -0.57 10.90
C THR A 507 -8.36 -1.42 11.77
N ASN A 508 -9.60 -1.64 11.34
CA ASN A 508 -10.57 -2.43 12.11
C ASN A 508 -10.13 -3.89 12.19
N GLU A 509 -9.66 -4.48 11.09
CA GLU A 509 -9.16 -5.85 11.07
C GLU A 509 -7.90 -6.01 11.95
N LEU A 510 -7.00 -5.02 11.99
CA LEU A 510 -5.87 -5.01 12.92
C LEU A 510 -6.32 -4.98 14.37
N ILE A 511 -7.34 -4.15 14.69
CA ILE A 511 -7.89 -4.06 16.04
C ILE A 511 -8.43 -5.41 16.48
N ASP A 512 -9.24 -6.05 15.64
CA ASP A 512 -9.84 -7.35 15.94
C ASP A 512 -8.75 -8.43 16.12
N PHE A 513 -7.77 -8.45 15.21
CA PHE A 513 -6.64 -9.39 15.27
C PHE A 513 -5.82 -9.23 16.56
N LEU A 514 -5.32 -8.02 16.86
CA LEU A 514 -4.48 -7.80 18.04
C LEU A 514 -5.26 -7.92 19.35
N SER A 515 -6.54 -7.53 19.37
CA SER A 515 -7.40 -7.72 20.53
C SER A 515 -7.61 -9.21 20.84
N SER A 516 -7.71 -10.07 19.82
CA SER A 516 -7.77 -11.53 20.00
C SER A 516 -6.51 -12.11 20.63
N LEU A 517 -5.39 -11.38 20.56
CA LEU A 517 -4.11 -11.70 21.20
C LEU A 517 -3.93 -10.98 22.55
N ASN A 518 -4.99 -10.38 23.10
CA ASN A 518 -5.00 -9.56 24.32
C ASN A 518 -4.13 -8.28 24.28
N ILE A 519 -3.60 -7.91 23.12
CA ILE A 519 -2.81 -6.69 22.94
C ILE A 519 -3.73 -5.46 22.95
N PHE A 520 -3.33 -4.39 23.62
CA PHE A 520 -4.10 -3.14 23.57
C PHE A 520 -3.89 -2.46 22.22
N VAL A 521 -4.98 -2.26 21.49
CA VAL A 521 -4.96 -1.60 20.18
C VAL A 521 -6.14 -0.64 20.07
N LYS A 522 -5.92 0.58 19.58
CA LYS A 522 -6.98 1.59 19.47
C LYS A 522 -6.69 2.64 18.39
N ARG A 523 -7.75 3.13 17.74
CA ARG A 523 -7.69 4.38 16.97
C ARG A 523 -7.47 5.58 17.91
N THR A 524 -6.65 6.53 17.48
CA THR A 524 -6.40 7.76 18.24
C THR A 524 -6.07 8.93 17.31
N SER A 525 -6.11 10.14 17.84
CA SER A 525 -5.65 11.37 17.19
C SER A 525 -4.74 12.14 18.14
N PRO A 526 -3.94 13.11 17.67
CA PRO A 526 -3.12 13.94 18.54
C PRO A 526 -3.86 14.50 19.77
N GLN A 527 -5.10 14.96 19.60
CA GLN A 527 -5.91 15.57 20.67
C GLN A 527 -6.35 14.56 21.74
N ARG A 528 -6.52 13.28 21.35
CA ARG A 528 -7.04 12.24 22.23
C ARG A 528 -5.94 11.38 22.84
N PHE A 529 -4.74 11.44 22.25
CA PHE A 529 -3.63 10.55 22.55
C PHE A 529 -3.27 10.49 24.02
N SER A 530 -3.23 11.64 24.71
CA SER A 530 -2.89 11.71 26.13
C SER A 530 -3.87 10.90 26.99
N ASN A 531 -5.17 11.04 26.73
CA ASN A 531 -6.22 10.28 27.42
C ASN A 531 -6.17 8.80 27.07
N ASP A 532 -6.00 8.47 25.79
CA ASP A 532 -5.94 7.09 25.32
C ASP A 532 -4.70 6.35 25.89
N LEU A 533 -3.57 7.04 26.05
CA LEU A 533 -2.36 6.53 26.66
C LEU A 533 -2.53 6.30 28.18
N CYS A 534 -3.27 7.18 28.87
CA CYS A 534 -3.62 6.97 30.28
C CYS A 534 -4.52 5.72 30.45
N LEU A 535 -5.51 5.56 29.57
CA LEU A 535 -6.40 4.39 29.56
C LEU A 535 -5.67 3.07 29.28
N SER A 536 -4.59 3.08 28.51
CA SER A 536 -3.82 1.84 28.29
C SER A 536 -3.02 1.44 29.53
N ALA A 537 -2.54 2.41 30.32
CA ALA A 537 -1.80 2.16 31.55
C ALA A 537 -2.66 1.52 32.65
N THR A 538 -3.97 1.82 32.71
CA THR A 538 -4.87 1.17 33.67
C THR A 538 -5.12 -0.31 33.34
N LYS A 539 -5.04 -0.70 32.07
CA LYS A 539 -5.10 -2.12 31.66
C LYS A 539 -3.85 -2.89 32.09
N GLU A 540 -2.67 -2.28 32.02
CA GLU A 540 -1.42 -2.92 32.48
C GLU A 540 -1.45 -3.30 33.97
N LEU A 541 -2.15 -2.51 34.80
CA LEU A 541 -2.33 -2.81 36.23
C LEU A 541 -3.23 -4.03 36.51
N LEU A 542 -3.97 -4.51 35.51
CA LEU A 542 -4.92 -5.63 35.64
C LEU A 542 -4.39 -6.95 35.05
N ILE A 543 -3.25 -6.94 34.37
CA ILE A 543 -2.64 -8.14 33.76
C ILE A 543 -1.66 -8.75 34.76
N ASP A 544 -1.78 -10.06 35.05
CA ASP A 544 -0.87 -10.77 35.95
C ASP A 544 0.53 -10.81 35.32
N PRO A 545 1.61 -10.36 36.01
CA PRO A 545 2.98 -10.42 35.50
C PRO A 545 3.47 -11.85 35.17
N ASN A 546 2.74 -12.90 35.56
CA ASN A 546 3.04 -14.29 35.23
C ASN A 546 2.41 -14.80 33.92
N ASP A 547 1.60 -13.99 33.23
CA ASP A 547 1.02 -14.40 31.95
C ASP A 547 2.11 -14.54 30.88
N LYS A 548 2.33 -15.78 30.44
CA LYS A 548 3.30 -16.12 29.39
C LYS A 548 2.90 -15.49 28.05
N PRO A 549 3.86 -15.14 27.17
CA PRO A 549 3.57 -14.65 25.83
C PRO A 549 2.70 -15.68 25.06
N CYS A 550 1.55 -15.23 24.58
CA CYS A 550 0.64 -16.05 23.79
C CYS A 550 1.29 -16.46 22.46
N LEU A 551 1.51 -17.76 22.29
CA LEU A 551 1.68 -18.39 20.98
C LEU A 551 0.29 -18.78 20.46
N GLU A 552 0.00 -18.45 19.19
CA GLU A 552 -1.31 -18.58 18.52
C GLU A 552 -2.19 -19.76 19.01
N PRO A 553 -3.44 -19.54 19.44
CA PRO A 553 -4.42 -20.61 19.52
C PRO A 553 -4.93 -20.96 18.11
N ALA A 554 -4.99 -22.25 17.80
CA ALA A 554 -5.60 -22.76 16.57
C ALA A 554 -7.11 -22.47 16.58
N LEU A 555 -7.54 -21.47 15.80
CA LEU A 555 -8.96 -21.14 15.62
C LEU A 555 -9.66 -22.21 14.77
N SER A 556 -10.51 -23.02 15.40
CA SER A 556 -11.52 -23.84 14.74
C SER A 556 -12.79 -23.01 14.50
N LEU A 557 -13.18 -22.86 13.23
CA LEU A 557 -14.42 -22.20 12.80
C LEU A 557 -15.63 -23.06 13.18
N HIS A 558 -16.55 -22.51 13.97
CA HIS A 558 -17.92 -23.00 14.10
C HIS A 558 -18.86 -21.94 13.52
N ASP A 559 -19.59 -22.34 12.48
CA ASP A 559 -20.65 -21.56 11.83
C ASP A 559 -21.88 -21.45 12.74
N ASN A 560 -22.42 -20.24 12.86
CA ASN A 560 -23.81 -20.05 13.26
C ASN A 560 -24.44 -18.96 12.38
N HIS A 561 -25.44 -19.37 11.59
CA HIS A 561 -26.31 -18.51 10.82
C HIS A 561 -27.27 -17.75 11.73
N ALA A 562 -27.38 -16.44 11.55
CA ALA A 562 -28.57 -15.69 11.93
C ALA A 562 -28.86 -14.59 10.90
N SER A 563 -30.07 -14.65 10.34
CA SER A 563 -30.68 -13.71 9.42
C SER A 563 -31.34 -12.55 10.17
N SER A 564 -31.25 -11.32 9.66
CA SER A 564 -32.33 -10.33 9.85
C SER A 564 -32.31 -9.18 8.85
N SER A 565 -33.54 -8.85 8.46
CA SER A 565 -34.11 -7.91 7.50
C SER A 565 -33.92 -6.40 7.72
N SER A 566 -33.76 -5.69 6.59
CA SER A 566 -34.35 -4.41 6.14
C SER A 566 -34.76 -3.28 7.11
N SER A 567 -34.41 -2.04 6.75
CA SER A 567 -35.40 -0.94 6.60
C SER A 567 -34.83 0.28 5.86
N ASN A 568 -35.66 0.86 4.99
CA ASN A 568 -35.44 2.06 4.17
C ASN A 568 -35.82 3.34 4.95
N ILE A 569 -35.09 4.45 4.74
CA ILE A 569 -35.55 5.82 5.05
C ILE A 569 -35.06 6.77 3.93
N PRO A 570 -35.90 7.73 3.45
CA PRO A 570 -35.68 8.48 2.21
C PRO A 570 -34.89 9.79 2.40
N ILE A 571 -34.29 10.25 1.30
CA ILE A 571 -33.53 11.51 1.18
C ILE A 571 -34.43 12.59 0.56
N ILE A 572 -34.40 13.82 1.13
CA ILE A 572 -35.01 15.04 0.56
C ILE A 572 -33.90 16.04 0.22
N ASP A 573 -34.03 16.60 -0.99
CA ASP A 573 -33.20 17.61 -1.65
C ASP A 573 -33.37 19.04 -1.12
N LYS A 574 -32.32 19.87 -1.30
CA LYS A 574 -32.42 21.29 -1.68
C LYS A 574 -31.04 21.89 -1.99
N ALA A 575 -30.86 22.41 -3.21
CA ALA A 575 -30.87 23.85 -3.50
C ALA A 575 -30.17 24.19 -4.83
N LYS A 576 -30.86 24.92 -5.70
CA LYS A 576 -30.31 25.66 -6.85
C LYS A 576 -29.96 27.08 -6.42
N LYS A 577 -28.77 27.58 -6.80
CA LYS A 577 -28.53 28.90 -7.45
C LYS A 577 -27.03 29.18 -7.58
N PHE A 578 -26.53 29.24 -8.81
CA PHE A 578 -25.89 30.41 -9.46
C PHE A 578 -25.08 29.95 -10.69
N PHE A 579 -25.34 30.56 -11.85
CA PHE A 579 -24.64 30.32 -13.12
C PHE A 579 -24.07 31.63 -13.63
N THR A 580 -22.74 31.70 -13.83
CA THR A 580 -22.07 32.37 -14.97
C THR A 580 -20.55 32.17 -14.88
N LEU A 581 -20.04 31.06 -15.43
CA LEU A 581 -18.63 30.84 -15.80
C LEU A 581 -18.50 29.51 -16.58
N SER A 582 -19.30 29.33 -17.64
CA SER A 582 -19.57 27.99 -18.19
C SER A 582 -18.81 27.58 -19.46
N LYS A 583 -17.91 28.41 -20.04
CA LYS A 583 -17.24 28.03 -21.30
C LYS A 583 -15.81 27.52 -21.13
N SER A 584 -15.04 28.05 -20.19
CA SER A 584 -13.69 27.56 -19.89
C SER A 584 -13.67 26.37 -18.93
N CYS A 585 -14.62 26.32 -17.97
CA CYS A 585 -14.82 25.16 -17.09
C CYS A 585 -15.36 23.93 -17.84
N PHE A 586 -16.08 24.11 -18.95
CA PHE A 586 -16.65 23.01 -19.73
C PHE A 586 -15.58 22.10 -20.37
N ASN A 587 -14.45 22.70 -20.81
CA ASN A 587 -13.31 21.94 -21.33
C ASN A 587 -12.49 21.26 -20.21
N PHE A 588 -12.64 21.71 -18.96
CA PHE A 588 -12.06 21.05 -17.80
C PHE A 588 -12.87 19.80 -17.40
N PHE A 589 -14.20 19.87 -17.43
CA PHE A 589 -15.07 18.72 -17.11
C PHE A 589 -14.94 17.55 -18.10
N SER A 590 -14.69 17.81 -19.38
CA SER A 590 -14.47 16.75 -20.38
C SER A 590 -13.14 16.01 -20.21
N LEU A 591 -12.20 16.54 -19.41
CA LEU A 591 -10.91 15.89 -19.12
C LEU A 591 -10.98 14.92 -17.94
N PHE A 592 -11.96 15.10 -17.04
CA PHE A 592 -12.14 14.26 -15.85
C PHE A 592 -13.45 13.46 -15.83
N SER A 593 -14.39 13.75 -16.75
CA SER A 593 -15.60 12.94 -16.97
C SER A 593 -16.13 13.05 -18.41
N PRO A 594 -15.52 12.35 -19.38
CA PRO A 594 -16.08 12.23 -20.71
C PRO A 594 -17.16 11.13 -20.71
N GLY A 595 -18.40 11.48 -20.38
CA GLY A 595 -19.52 10.53 -20.54
C GLY A 595 -20.71 10.64 -19.58
N ALA A 596 -20.81 11.66 -18.72
CA ALA A 596 -22.06 11.85 -17.98
C ALA A 596 -23.23 12.08 -18.96
N PRO A 597 -24.32 11.29 -18.91
CA PRO A 597 -25.49 11.52 -19.74
C PRO A 597 -26.23 12.74 -19.18
N ILE A 598 -25.79 13.95 -19.54
CA ILE A 598 -26.52 15.19 -19.29
C ILE A 598 -27.26 15.55 -20.59
N LYS A 599 -28.12 14.66 -21.07
CA LYS A 599 -28.86 14.90 -22.34
C LYS A 599 -30.38 14.82 -22.26
N THR A 600 -30.97 14.75 -21.08
CA THR A 600 -32.44 14.83 -20.94
C THR A 600 -32.87 15.87 -19.91
N GLU A 601 -32.29 15.90 -18.71
CA GLU A 601 -32.82 16.77 -17.64
C GLU A 601 -32.56 18.28 -17.79
N MET A 602 -31.54 18.71 -18.56
CA MET A 602 -31.33 20.15 -18.82
C MET A 602 -32.12 20.68 -20.02
N LYS A 603 -32.56 19.80 -20.94
CA LYS A 603 -33.40 20.21 -22.07
C LYS A 603 -34.84 20.41 -21.61
N ASP A 604 -35.31 19.51 -20.74
CA ASP A 604 -36.63 19.59 -20.12
C ASP A 604 -36.72 20.74 -19.10
N ALA A 605 -35.62 21.06 -18.40
CA ALA A 605 -35.57 22.23 -17.51
C ALA A 605 -35.54 23.58 -18.26
N ALA A 606 -35.01 23.61 -19.50
CA ALA A 606 -35.02 24.79 -20.36
C ALA A 606 -36.37 24.96 -21.08
N GLU A 607 -37.02 23.86 -21.47
CA GLU A 607 -38.38 23.88 -22.04
C GLU A 607 -39.44 24.20 -20.97
N CYS A 608 -39.31 23.70 -19.72
CA CYS A 608 -40.18 24.10 -18.60
C CYS A 608 -39.99 25.56 -18.14
N ALA A 609 -38.83 26.17 -18.36
CA ALA A 609 -38.58 27.57 -18.03
C ALA A 609 -39.08 28.54 -19.11
N SER A 610 -39.30 28.05 -20.35
CA SER A 610 -39.79 28.85 -21.48
C SER A 610 -41.32 28.94 -21.52
N TYR A 611 -42.04 28.09 -20.78
CA TYR A 611 -43.51 28.10 -20.69
C TYR A 611 -44.08 28.83 -19.47
N LYS A 612 -43.24 29.54 -18.70
CA LYS A 612 -43.66 30.24 -17.47
C LYS A 612 -43.27 31.71 -17.40
N ILE A 613 -42.93 32.30 -18.54
CA ILE A 613 -42.78 33.75 -18.75
C ILE A 613 -43.77 34.17 -19.83
N GLU A 614 -45.07 34.02 -19.56
CA GLU A 614 -46.14 34.74 -20.27
C GLU A 614 -47.41 34.91 -19.42
N LEU A 615 -47.32 34.80 -18.09
CA LEU A 615 -48.38 35.14 -17.15
C LEU A 615 -47.74 35.43 -15.77
N ILE A 616 -47.28 36.68 -15.63
CA ILE A 616 -47.18 37.58 -14.46
C ILE A 616 -46.25 38.73 -14.85
#